data_AF-A0AAN9YBJ6-F1
#
_entry.id   AF-A0AAN9YBJ6-F1
#
_cell.length_a   1.000
_cell.length_b   1.000
_cell.length_c   1.000
_cell.angle_alpha   90.00
_cell.angle_beta   90.00
_cell.angle_gamma   90.00
#
_symmetry.space_group_name_H-M   'P 1'
#
loop_
_entity.id
_entity.type
_entity.pdbx_description
1 polymer ?
#
loop_
_entity_poly.entity_id
_entity_poly.type
_entity_poly.pdbx_seq_one_letter_code
_entity_poly.pdbx_strand_id
1 'polypeptide(L)'
;MWNMMCDVMPTISEDGIPQRNSQLSGDDANFEQLMVSMLDERDKLMDTLRETQVRLGESETKLAEVEKERDSLQRQLSANLPQVSGLLFSSC
;
A
#
# COMPACT_ATOMS: atom_id res chain seq x y z
N MET A 1 -17.07 6.24 -20.16
CA MET A 1 -16.22 6.44 -21.35
C MET A 1 -15.07 7.33 -20.93
N TRP A 2 -14.08 6.74 -20.25
CA TRP A 2 -12.91 7.49 -19.77
C TRP A 2 -11.96 7.63 -20.95
N ASN A 3 -11.79 8.87 -21.39
CA ASN A 3 -10.91 9.20 -22.50
C ASN A 3 -9.48 8.82 -22.09
N MET A 4 -8.97 7.79 -22.74
CA MET A 4 -7.58 7.36 -22.74
C MET A 4 -6.76 8.44 -23.45
N MET A 5 -6.54 9.57 -22.77
CA MET A 5 -5.51 10.50 -23.19
C MET A 5 -4.20 9.90 -22.70
N CYS A 6 -3.66 8.96 -23.48
CA CYS A 6 -2.22 8.73 -23.49
C CYS A 6 -1.61 10.08 -23.84
N ASP A 7 -1.16 10.83 -22.83
CA ASP A 7 -0.34 12.02 -23.02
C ASP A 7 0.92 11.61 -23.79
N VAL A 8 0.84 11.77 -25.11
CA VAL A 8 1.95 11.62 -26.03
C VAL A 8 2.93 12.73 -25.70
N MET A 9 4.14 12.35 -25.27
CA MET A 9 5.23 13.30 -25.05
C MET A 9 5.53 14.02 -26.37
N PRO A 10 5.59 15.35 -26.41
CA PRO A 10 5.93 16.07 -27.62
C PRO A 10 7.37 15.74 -28.03
N THR A 11 7.56 15.39 -29.30
CA THR A 11 8.88 15.15 -29.89
C THR A 11 9.58 16.49 -30.09
N ILE A 12 10.75 16.67 -29.46
CA ILE A 12 11.63 17.83 -29.66
C ILE A 12 12.37 17.72 -31.00
N SER A 13 12.40 18.81 -31.78
CA SER A 13 13.13 18.89 -33.06
C SER A 13 14.64 19.10 -32.84
N GLU A 14 15.48 18.31 -33.52
CA GLU A 14 16.95 18.27 -33.33
C GLU A 14 17.74 19.33 -34.17
N ASP A 15 17.07 20.14 -34.98
CA ASP A 15 17.75 21.10 -35.84
C ASP A 15 17.98 22.45 -35.15
N GLY A 16 19.08 22.54 -34.39
CA GLY A 16 19.70 23.84 -34.07
C GLY A 16 20.40 23.96 -32.72
N ILE A 17 21.55 23.29 -32.54
CA ILE A 17 22.50 23.68 -31.49
C ILE A 17 23.88 23.93 -32.12
N PRO A 18 24.33 25.21 -32.24
CA PRO A 18 25.70 25.50 -32.62
C PRO A 18 26.61 25.25 -31.40
N GLN A 19 27.45 24.21 -31.51
CA GLN A 19 28.81 24.20 -31.00
C GLN A 19 29.03 24.74 -29.56
N ARG A 20 28.29 24.20 -28.58
CA ARG A 20 28.63 24.30 -27.14
C ARG A 20 28.62 22.94 -26.43
N ASN A 21 28.59 21.85 -27.20
CA ASN A 21 28.30 20.48 -26.75
C ASN A 21 29.41 19.78 -25.93
N SER A 22 30.61 20.34 -25.76
CA SER A 22 31.68 19.57 -25.08
C SER A 22 31.59 19.57 -23.55
N GLN A 23 30.80 20.46 -22.92
CA GLN A 23 30.60 20.50 -21.46
C GLN A 23 29.23 19.96 -21.01
N LEU A 24 28.27 19.85 -21.93
CA LEU A 24 26.89 19.43 -21.61
C LEU A 24 26.71 17.90 -21.69
N SER A 25 27.48 17.20 -22.53
CA SER A 25 27.37 15.75 -22.68
C SER A 25 27.72 14.94 -21.42
N GLY A 26 28.49 15.51 -20.48
CA GLY A 26 28.76 14.86 -19.18
C GLY A 26 27.61 15.00 -18.19
N ASP A 27 26.84 16.09 -18.29
CA ASP A 27 25.66 16.32 -17.46
C ASP A 27 24.47 15.50 -17.98
N ASP A 28 24.31 15.34 -19.30
CA ASP A 28 23.26 14.48 -19.89
C ASP A 28 23.37 13.03 -19.40
N ALA A 29 24.58 12.46 -19.38
CA ALA A 29 24.82 11.12 -18.83
C ALA A 29 24.53 11.03 -17.32
N ASN A 30 24.75 12.12 -16.58
CA ASN A 30 24.44 12.18 -15.15
C ASN A 30 22.91 12.20 -14.91
N PHE A 31 22.16 12.96 -15.71
CA PHE A 31 20.70 13.00 -15.66
C PHE A 31 20.07 11.66 -16.09
N GLU A 32 20.61 11.00 -17.11
CA GLU A 32 20.16 9.66 -17.51
C GLU A 32 20.37 8.63 -16.38
N GLN A 33 21.55 8.64 -15.73
CA GLN A 33 21.84 7.75 -14.60
C GLN A 33 20.89 8.01 -13.42
N LEU A 34 20.61 9.28 -13.11
CA LEU A 34 19.65 9.66 -12.07
C LEU A 34 18.24 9.19 -12.41
N MET A 35 17.82 9.32 -13.66
CA MET A 35 16.51 8.85 -14.13
C MET A 35 16.39 7.33 -13.95
N VAL A 36 17.41 6.56 -14.33
CA VAL A 36 17.43 5.10 -14.12
C VAL A 36 17.33 4.77 -12.62
N SER A 37 18.12 5.43 -11.77
CA SER A 37 18.05 5.23 -10.31
C SER A 37 16.67 5.52 -9.74
N MET A 38 16.04 6.61 -10.18
CA MET A 38 14.69 7.00 -9.73
C MET A 38 13.63 6.00 -10.19
N LEU A 39 13.73 5.46 -11.40
CA LEU A 39 12.82 4.43 -11.89
C LEU A 39 13.00 3.11 -11.12
N ASP A 40 14.24 2.71 -10.85
CA ASP A 40 14.56 1.52 -10.06
C ASP A 40 14.06 1.65 -8.61
N GLU A 41 14.21 2.84 -8.00
CA GLU A 41 13.70 3.12 -6.66
C GLU A 41 12.18 3.10 -6.61
N ARG A 42 11.51 3.70 -7.61
CA ARG A 42 10.05 3.62 -7.75
C ARG A 42 9.59 2.18 -7.85
N ASP A 43 10.27 1.35 -8.66
CA ASP A 43 9.88 -0.05 -8.85
C ASP A 43 10.06 -0.85 -7.55
N LYS A 44 11.16 -0.63 -6.81
CA LYS A 44 11.35 -1.21 -5.47
C LYS A 44 10.28 -0.77 -4.46
N LEU A 45 9.89 0.50 -4.48
CA LEU A 45 8.83 1.02 -3.62
C LEU A 45 7.48 0.40 -3.98
N MET A 46 7.19 0.23 -5.26
CA MET A 46 5.97 -0.43 -5.74
C MET A 46 5.90 -1.90 -5.29
N ASP A 47 7.02 -2.63 -5.36
CA ASP A 47 7.07 -4.02 -4.89
C ASP A 47 6.91 -4.10 -3.37
N THR A 48 7.59 -3.23 -2.61
CA THR A 48 7.45 -3.13 -1.15
C THR A 48 6.01 -2.80 -0.73
N LEU A 49 5.36 -1.89 -1.46
CA LEU A 49 3.97 -1.51 -1.21
C LEU A 49 3.04 -2.71 -1.42
N ARG A 50 3.21 -3.45 -2.51
CA ARG A 50 2.41 -4.66 -2.79
C ARG A 50 2.61 -5.72 -1.72
N GLU A 51 3.84 -5.99 -1.32
CA GLU A 51 4.14 -6.97 -0.26
C GLU A 51 3.48 -6.55 1.07
N THR A 52 3.57 -5.27 1.42
CA THR A 52 2.96 -4.73 2.64
C THR A 52 1.43 -4.86 2.60
N GLN A 53 0.80 -4.62 1.45
CA GLN A 53 -0.64 -4.79 1.28
C GLN A 53 -1.08 -6.25 1.42
N VAL A 54 -0.31 -7.20 0.89
CA VAL A 54 -0.59 -8.64 1.07
C VAL A 54 -0.52 -9.01 2.56
N ARG A 55 0.56 -8.61 3.24
CA ARG A 55 0.74 -8.86 4.68
C ARG A 55 -0.36 -8.21 5.54
N LEU A 56 -0.82 -7.03 5.15
CA LEU A 56 -1.95 -6.37 5.80
C LEU A 56 -3.23 -7.21 5.65
N GLY A 57 -3.56 -7.67 4.43
CA GLY A 57 -4.73 -8.51 4.19
C GLY A 57 -4.70 -9.84 4.95
N GLU A 58 -3.52 -10.46 5.08
CA GLU A 58 -3.34 -11.65 5.94
C GLU A 58 -3.60 -11.34 7.42
N SER A 59 -3.10 -10.21 7.91
CA SER A 59 -3.33 -9.77 9.29
C SER A 59 -4.80 -9.46 9.56
N GLU A 60 -5.51 -8.83 8.62
CA GLU A 60 -6.94 -8.53 8.73
C GLU A 60 -7.78 -9.83 8.78
N THR A 61 -7.42 -10.81 7.95
CA THR A 61 -8.07 -12.13 7.96
C THR A 61 -7.89 -12.81 9.31
N LYS A 62 -6.66 -12.84 9.83
CA LYS A 62 -6.36 -13.41 11.15
C LYS A 62 -7.08 -12.67 12.28
N LEU A 63 -7.20 -11.35 12.19
CA LEU A 63 -7.96 -10.56 13.15
C LEU A 63 -9.42 -11.01 13.18
N ALA A 64 -10.07 -11.12 12.01
CA ALA A 64 -11.46 -11.56 11.91
C ALA A 64 -11.69 -12.96 12.50
N GLU A 65 -10.74 -13.89 12.32
CA GLU A 65 -10.79 -15.22 12.94
C GLU A 65 -10.75 -15.14 14.47
N VAL A 66 -9.80 -14.38 15.02
CA VAL A 66 -9.66 -14.19 16.47
C VAL A 66 -10.89 -13.48 17.06
N GLU A 67 -11.48 -12.52 16.35
CA GLU A 67 -12.71 -11.87 16.78
C GLU A 67 -13.90 -12.85 16.84
N LYS A 68 -14.01 -13.74 15.86
CA LYS A 68 -15.02 -14.81 15.86
C LYS A 68 -14.83 -15.79 17.02
N GLU A 69 -13.59 -16.17 17.32
CA GLU A 69 -13.27 -17.01 18.48
C GLU A 69 -13.64 -16.31 19.79
N ARG A 70 -13.27 -15.03 19.94
CA ARG A 70 -13.62 -14.17 21.09
C ARG A 70 -15.14 -14.12 21.27
N ASP A 71 -15.90 -13.92 20.20
CA ASP A 71 -17.37 -13.89 20.26
C ASP A 71 -17.97 -15.26 20.63
N SER A 72 -17.40 -16.34 20.11
CA SER A 72 -17.81 -17.70 20.46
C SER A 72 -17.59 -17.99 21.94
N LEU A 73 -16.40 -17.68 22.46
CA LEU A 73 -16.05 -17.84 23.87
C LEU A 73 -16.93 -16.96 24.76
N GLN A 74 -17.20 -15.73 24.36
CA GLN A 74 -18.09 -14.83 25.09
C GLN A 74 -19.51 -15.41 25.20
N ARG A 75 -20.05 -15.96 24.10
CA ARG A 75 -21.36 -16.63 24.13
C ARG A 75 -21.35 -17.85 25.03
N GLN A 76 -20.30 -18.66 25.00
CA GLN A 76 -20.15 -19.82 25.88
C GLN A 76 -20.10 -19.38 27.35
N LEU A 77 -19.35 -18.33 27.68
CA LEU A 77 -19.30 -17.78 29.03
C LEU A 77 -20.69 -17.30 29.47
N SER A 78 -21.39 -16.50 28.66
CA SER A 78 -22.74 -16.03 28.96
C SER A 78 -23.76 -17.15 29.12
N ALA A 79 -23.59 -18.26 28.42
CA ALA A 79 -24.48 -19.42 28.52
C ALA A 79 -24.19 -20.29 29.76
N ASN A 80 -22.94 -20.37 30.20
CA ASN A 80 -22.51 -21.20 31.32
C ASN A 80 -22.44 -20.45 32.65
N LEU A 81 -22.41 -19.12 32.64
CA LEU A 81 -22.50 -18.33 33.86
C LEU A 81 -23.97 -18.27 34.29
N PRO A 82 -24.33 -18.78 35.48
CA PRO A 82 -25.70 -18.67 35.95
C PRO A 82 -26.10 -17.20 36.05
N GLN A 83 -27.34 -16.84 35.70
CA GLN A 83 -27.90 -15.49 35.85
C GLN A 83 -28.14 -15.12 37.34
N VAL A 84 -27.26 -15.56 38.24
CA VAL A 84 -27.39 -15.42 39.70
C VAL A 84 -27.37 -13.96 40.15
N SER A 85 -26.79 -13.05 39.36
CA SER A 85 -26.81 -11.62 39.66
C SER A 85 -28.22 -11.03 39.65
N GLY A 86 -29.12 -11.47 38.76
CA GLY A 86 -30.51 -10.98 38.72
C GLY A 86 -31.41 -11.60 39.78
N LEU A 87 -31.16 -12.87 40.13
CA LEU A 87 -31.95 -13.61 41.11
C LEU A 87 -31.62 -13.22 42.57
N LEU A 88 -30.38 -12.79 42.84
CA LEU A 88 -29.96 -12.32 44.17
C LEU A 88 -30.61 -10.97 44.54
N PHE A 89 -30.82 -10.06 43.57
CA PHE A 89 -31.50 -8.79 43.84
C PHE A 89 -33.03 -8.91 43.98
N SER A 90 -33.65 -9.96 43.42
CA SER A 90 -35.09 -10.20 43.60
C SER A 90 -35.44 -10.83 44.94
N SER A 91 -34.44 -11.28 45.71
CA SER A 91 -34.62 -11.97 47.00
C SER A 91 -34.23 -11.10 48.21
N CYS A 92 -33.88 -9.83 48.00
CA CYS A 92 -33.54 -8.86 49.05
C CYS A 92 -34.58 -7.75 49.16
#